data_AF-A0A3D1AYC6-F1
#
_entry.id   AF-A0A3D1AYC6-F1
#
_cell.length_a   1.000
_cell.length_b   1.000
_cell.length_c   1.000
_cell.angle_alpha   90.00
_cell.angle_beta   90.00
_cell.angle_gamma   90.00
#
_symmetry.space_group_name_H-M   'P 1'
#
loop_
_entity.id
_entity.type
_entity.pdbx_description
1 polymer ?
#
loop_
_entity_poly.entity_id
_entity_poly.type
_entity_poly.pdbx_seq_one_letter_code
_entity_poly.pdbx_strand_id
1 'polypeptide(L)'
;SAVRERMMMMGARVGAVATSLQGLQREQSQQGVGLRSDMVAAQQRLNYQMNEAQASLNQNDAAAVKKRLDAAERDLERLETFLGK
;
A
#
# COMPACT_ATOMS: atom_id res chain seq x y z
N SER A 1 -7.65 -18.42 7.75
CA SER A 1 -8.56 -17.48 8.43
C SER A 1 -8.85 -16.32 7.49
N ALA A 2 -10.05 -15.73 7.55
CA ALA A 2 -10.47 -14.64 6.65
C ALA A 2 -9.50 -13.44 6.65
N VAL A 3 -8.88 -13.14 7.79
CA VAL A 3 -7.90 -12.06 7.92
C VAL A 3 -6.62 -12.32 7.10
N ARG A 4 -6.13 -13.57 7.06
CA ARG A 4 -4.97 -13.97 6.25
C ARG A 4 -5.28 -13.84 4.75
N GLU A 5 -6.46 -14.27 4.34
CA GLU A 5 -6.92 -14.19 2.96
C GLU A 5 -7.04 -12.75 2.48
N ARG A 6 -7.67 -11.88 3.29
CA ARG A 6 -7.73 -10.44 3.01
C ARG A 6 -6.33 -9.84 2.85
N MET A 7 -5.41 -10.19 3.75
CA MET A 7 -4.04 -9.69 3.69
C MET A 7 -3.32 -10.14 2.41
N MET A 8 -3.51 -11.39 1.97
CA MET A 8 -2.94 -11.88 0.71
C MET A 8 -3.49 -11.12 -0.51
N MET A 9 -4.82 -10.95 -0.59
CA MET A 9 -5.45 -10.19 -1.68
C MET A 9 -4.97 -8.74 -1.73
N MET A 10 -4.88 -8.09 -0.57
CA MET A 10 -4.39 -6.71 -0.48
C MET A 10 -2.90 -6.62 -0.84
N GLY A 11 -2.09 -7.61 -0.48
CA GLY A 11 -0.68 -7.70 -0.87
C GLY A 11 -0.47 -7.73 -2.39
N ALA A 12 -1.32 -8.45 -3.12
CA ALA A 12 -1.27 -8.47 -4.59
C ALA A 12 -1.53 -7.07 -5.19
N ARG A 13 -2.53 -6.35 -4.67
CA ARG A 13 -2.83 -4.96 -5.07
C ARG A 13 -1.70 -3.99 -4.72
N VAL A 14 -1.13 -4.11 -3.51
CA VAL A 14 0.04 -3.33 -3.10
C VAL A 14 1.22 -3.54 -4.06
N GLY A 15 1.51 -4.78 -4.47
CA GLY A 15 2.55 -5.07 -5.45
C GLY A 15 2.31 -4.42 -6.82
N ALA A 16 1.06 -4.45 -7.29
CA ALA A 16 0.68 -3.81 -8.55
C ALA A 16 0.85 -2.29 -8.50
N VAL A 17 0.38 -1.65 -7.42
CA VAL A 17 0.55 -0.21 -7.19
C VAL A 17 2.03 0.17 -7.07
N ALA A 18 2.82 -0.59 -6.33
CA ALA A 18 4.26 -0.32 -6.19
C ALA A 18 4.99 -0.36 -7.53
N THR A 19 4.67 -1.34 -8.39
CA THR A 19 5.24 -1.46 -9.72
C THR A 19 4.85 -0.28 -10.61
N SER A 20 3.59 0.13 -10.59
CA SER A 20 3.10 1.29 -11.34
C SER A 20 3.71 2.61 -10.86
N LEU A 21 3.84 2.82 -9.55
CA LEU A 21 4.50 4.01 -8.98
C LEU A 21 5.98 4.09 -9.37
N GLN A 22 6.70 2.95 -9.38
CA GLN A 22 8.09 2.92 -9.84
C GLN A 22 8.22 3.27 -11.32
N GLY A 23 7.29 2.79 -12.16
CA GLY A 23 7.21 3.20 -13.57
C GLY A 23 7.03 4.71 -13.71
N LEU A 24 6.00 5.25 -13.05
CA LEU A 24 5.67 6.67 -13.09
C LEU A 24 6.80 7.55 -12.53
N GLN A 25 7.48 7.12 -11.45
CA GLN A 25 8.62 7.85 -10.91
C GLN A 25 9.76 7.95 -11.92
N ARG A 26 10.04 6.88 -12.68
CA ARG A 26 11.05 6.90 -13.73
C ARG A 26 10.65 7.86 -14.85
N GLU A 27 9.42 7.78 -15.33
CA GLU A 27 8.88 8.65 -16.38
C GLU A 27 8.91 10.14 -15.99
N GLN A 28 8.52 10.45 -14.76
CA GLN A 28 8.57 11.82 -14.23
C GLN A 28 10.01 12.31 -14.07
N SER A 29 10.91 11.46 -13.58
CA SER A 29 12.32 11.84 -13.42
C SER A 29 13.00 12.16 -14.76
N GLN A 30 12.63 11.46 -15.83
CA GLN A 30 13.11 11.76 -17.19
C GLN A 30 12.63 13.13 -17.69
N GLN A 31 11.51 13.62 -17.17
CA GLN A 31 10.96 14.95 -17.44
C GLN A 31 11.48 16.01 -16.47
N GLY A 32 12.40 15.66 -15.56
CA GLY A 32 12.96 16.57 -14.55
C GLY A 32 12.02 16.86 -13.37
N VAL A 33 10.95 16.09 -13.20
CA VAL A 33 9.99 16.23 -12.11
C VAL A 33 9.96 14.99 -11.21
N GLY A 34 9.54 15.16 -9.95
CA GLY A 34 9.37 14.05 -9.00
C GLY A 34 7.91 13.64 -8.86
N LEU A 35 7.66 12.42 -8.35
CA LEU A 35 6.31 12.07 -7.91
C LEU A 35 5.77 13.10 -6.93
N ARG A 36 4.46 13.33 -7.00
CA ARG A 36 3.77 14.17 -6.02
C ARG A 36 4.03 13.68 -4.60
N SER A 37 4.44 14.60 -3.73
CA SER A 37 4.85 14.32 -2.35
C SER A 37 3.74 13.68 -1.51
N ASP A 38 2.47 14.02 -1.76
CA ASP A 38 1.34 13.43 -1.05
C ASP A 38 1.11 11.95 -1.41
N MET A 39 1.48 11.54 -2.63
CA MET A 39 1.45 10.14 -3.07
C MET A 39 2.62 9.35 -2.50
N VAL A 40 3.81 9.96 -2.43
CA VAL A 40 4.97 9.36 -1.74
C VAL A 40 4.63 9.08 -0.28
N ALA A 41 3.99 10.05 0.40
CA ALA A 41 3.55 9.86 1.78
C ALA A 41 2.48 8.77 1.93
N ALA A 42 1.54 8.66 0.99
CA ALA A 42 0.54 7.59 0.98
C ALA A 42 1.19 6.21 0.79
N GLN A 43 2.15 6.08 -0.13
CA GLN A 43 2.90 4.83 -0.34
C GLN A 43 3.68 4.42 0.93
N GLN A 44 4.33 5.37 1.61
CA GLN A 44 5.05 5.09 2.85
C GLN A 44 4.12 4.61 3.96
N ARG A 45 2.95 5.25 4.14
CA ARG A 45 1.95 4.81 5.12
C ARG A 45 1.38 3.45 4.78
N LEU A 46 1.04 3.20 3.52
CA LEU A 46 0.59 1.88 3.05
C LEU A 46 1.59 0.78 3.44
N ASN A 47 2.87 0.97 3.10
CA ASN A 47 3.93 0.02 3.43
C ASN A 47 4.07 -0.19 4.94
N TYR A 48 4.02 0.89 5.73
CA TYR A 48 4.05 0.80 7.18
C TYR A 48 2.89 -0.02 7.75
N GLN A 49 1.65 0.26 7.32
CA GLN A 49 0.47 -0.47 7.81
C GLN A 49 0.50 -1.94 7.39
N MET A 50 1.00 -2.26 6.19
CA MET A 50 1.18 -3.65 5.73
C MET A 50 2.19 -4.42 6.59
N ASN A 51 3.32 -3.79 6.93
CA ASN A 51 4.33 -4.39 7.79
C ASN A 51 3.78 -4.62 9.21
N GLU A 52 3.06 -3.65 9.76
CA GLU A 52 2.41 -3.77 11.08
C GLU A 52 1.31 -4.83 11.08
N ALA A 53 0.55 -4.97 9.99
CA ALA A 53 -0.43 -6.04 9.82
C ALA A 53 0.25 -7.41 9.84
N GLN A 54 1.39 -7.57 9.16
CA GLN A 54 2.16 -8.82 9.19
C GLN A 54 2.68 -9.13 10.59
N ALA A 55 3.23 -8.14 11.29
CA ALA A 55 3.74 -8.31 12.65
C ALA A 55 2.63 -8.72 13.62
N SER A 56 1.47 -8.07 13.55
CA SER A 56 0.29 -8.39 14.36
C SER A 56 -0.24 -9.80 14.06
N LEU A 57 -0.19 -10.22 12.79
CA LEU A 57 -0.62 -11.55 12.39
C LEU A 57 0.28 -12.63 13.01
N ASN A 58 1.59 -12.40 13.06
CA ASN A 58 2.55 -13.31 13.67
C ASN A 58 2.35 -13.45 15.19
N GLN A 59 1.79 -12.41 15.83
CA GLN A 59 1.43 -12.39 17.25
C GLN A 59 0.02 -12.95 17.52
N ASN A 60 -0.70 -13.41 16.48
CA ASN A 60 -2.10 -13.84 16.54
C ASN A 60 -3.08 -12.75 17.02
N ASP A 61 -2.74 -11.47 16.89
CA ASP A 61 -3.62 -10.34 17.21
C ASP A 61 -4.51 -9.97 16.00
N ALA A 62 -5.60 -10.72 15.81
CA ALA A 62 -6.50 -10.51 14.68
C ALA A 62 -7.17 -9.11 14.67
N ALA A 63 -7.38 -8.49 15.83
CA ALA A 63 -7.98 -7.17 15.94
C ALA A 63 -7.02 -6.08 15.45
N ALA A 64 -5.75 -6.17 15.85
CA ALA A 64 -4.70 -5.29 15.34
C ALA A 64 -4.52 -5.48 13.82
N VAL A 65 -4.47 -6.72 13.32
CA VAL A 65 -4.37 -6.96 11.87
C VAL A 65 -5.50 -6.24 11.13
N LYS A 66 -6.76 -6.43 11.56
CA LYS A 66 -7.91 -5.78 10.91
C LYS A 66 -7.75 -4.25 10.90
N LYS A 67 -7.39 -3.64 12.03
CA LYS A 67 -7.20 -2.18 12.13
C LYS A 67 -6.11 -1.67 11.17
N ARG A 68 -5.00 -2.40 11.06
CA ARG A 68 -3.90 -2.07 10.15
C ARG A 68 -4.32 -2.21 8.68
N LEU A 69 -5.02 -3.28 8.34
CA LEU A 69 -5.54 -3.49 6.97
C LEU A 69 -6.57 -2.43 6.58
N ASP A 70 -7.45 -1.99 7.50
CA ASP A 70 -8.41 -0.92 7.24
C ASP A 70 -7.71 0.44 6.98
N ALA A 71 -6.58 0.70 7.64
CA ALA A 71 -5.78 1.90 7.39
C ALA A 71 -5.02 1.82 6.06
N ALA A 72 -4.43 0.67 5.76
CA ALA A 72 -3.74 0.40 4.51
C ALA A 72 -4.66 0.54 3.30
N GLU A 73 -5.89 0.01 3.37
CA GLU A 73 -6.88 0.08 2.29
C GLU A 73 -7.13 1.51 1.81
N ARG A 74 -7.23 2.48 2.73
CA ARG A 74 -7.48 3.89 2.39
C ARG A 74 -6.34 4.51 1.59
N ASP A 75 -5.10 4.23 1.99
CA ASP A 75 -3.92 4.71 1.25
C ASP A 75 -3.77 3.96 -0.08
N LEU A 76 -4.15 2.67 -0.14
CA LEU A 76 -4.15 1.87 -1.36
C LEU A 76 -5.16 2.40 -2.39
N GLU A 77 -6.42 2.62 -2.01
CA GLU A 77 -7.47 3.19 -2.88
C GLU A 77 -7.07 4.56 -3.42
N ARG A 78 -6.42 5.39 -2.58
CA ARG A 78 -5.89 6.70 -3.00
C ARG A 78 -4.82 6.56 -4.08
N LEU A 79 -3.90 5.60 -3.93
CA LEU A 79 -2.84 5.35 -4.90
C LEU A 79 -3.40 4.73 -6.20
N GLU A 80 -4.37 3.82 -6.10
CA GLU A 80 -5.07 3.24 -7.25
C GLU A 80 -5.77 4.34 -8.05
N THR A 81 -6.53 5.21 -7.39
CA THR A 81 -7.18 6.37 -8.01
C THR A 81 -6.17 7.30 -8.69
N PHE A 82 -5.06 7.60 -8.03
CA PHE A 82 -3.99 8.43 -8.60
C PHE A 82 -3.35 7.81 -9.86
N LEU A 83 -3.25 6.47 -9.89
CA LEU A 83 -2.72 5.70 -11.01
C LEU A 83 -3.77 5.38 -12.08
N GLY A 84 -5.03 5.77 -11.89
CA GLY A 84 -6.13 5.45 -12.81
C GLY A 84 -6.52 3.97 -12.85
N LYS A 85 -6.45 3.27 -11.71
CA LYS A 85 -6.84 1.87 -11.55
C LYS A 85 -8.20 1.72 -10.87
#